data_AF-A0A658BP17-F1
#
_entry.id   AF-A0A658BP17-F1
#
_cell.length_a   1.000
_cell.length_b   1.000
_cell.length_c   1.000
_cell.angle_alpha   90.00
_cell.angle_beta   90.00
_cell.angle_gamma   90.00
#
_symmetry.space_group_name_H-M   'P 1'
#
loop_
_entity.id
_entity.type
_entity.pdbx_description
1 polymer ?
#
loop_
_entity_poly.entity_id
_entity_poly.type
_entity_poly.pdbx_seq_one_letter_code
_entity_poly.pdbx_strand_id
1 'polypeptide(L)'
;ETPSGRAYLLPDRPWSRRVSGAFGNHLARVEPALAHAVLTHKANGGYLVSVRAPRLNPAGADDLCRQFETGGGRKSAAGINHLPESELARFLASFGTAFNRENPS
;
A
#
# COMPACT_ATOMS: atom_id res chain seq x y z
N GLU A 1 -8.04 9.21 0.39
CA GLU A 1 -8.44 8.30 1.48
C GLU A 1 -9.75 7.60 1.09
N THR A 2 -10.04 6.41 1.63
CA THR A 2 -11.33 5.71 1.48
C THR A 2 -11.87 5.31 2.85
N PRO A 3 -13.13 4.87 3.01
CA PRO A 3 -13.63 4.39 4.31
C PRO A 3 -12.80 3.25 4.91
N SER A 4 -12.16 2.44 4.07
CA SER A 4 -11.43 1.23 4.46
C SER A 4 -9.91 1.31 4.31
N GLY A 5 -9.36 2.43 3.86
CA GLY A 5 -7.91 2.55 3.69
C GLY A 5 -7.37 3.96 3.51
N ARG A 6 -6.06 4.08 3.68
CA ARG A 6 -5.29 5.31 3.57
C ARG A 6 -4.06 5.10 2.69
N ALA A 7 -3.71 6.10 1.88
CA ALA A 7 -2.51 6.09 1.07
C ALA A 7 -1.70 7.35 1.36
N TYR A 8 -0.40 7.19 1.60
CA TYR A 8 0.53 8.27 1.92
C TYR A 8 1.63 8.33 0.89
N LEU A 9 2.01 9.54 0.47
CA LEU A 9 3.12 9.77 -0.43
C LEU A 9 4.29 10.41 0.32
N LEU A 10 5.44 9.75 0.30
CA LEU A 10 6.70 10.26 0.83
C LEU A 10 7.57 10.80 -0.32
N PRO A 11 8.36 11.85 -0.06
CA PRO A 11 9.23 12.44 -1.08
C PRO A 11 10.38 11.50 -1.46
N ASP A 12 11.06 11.80 -2.56
CA ASP A 12 12.33 11.17 -2.89
C ASP A 12 13.45 11.71 -1.99
N ARG A 13 13.54 11.13 -0.80
CA ARG A 13 14.61 11.39 0.16
C ARG A 13 15.13 10.06 0.71
N PRO A 14 16.44 9.95 1.01
CA PRO A 14 17.01 8.73 1.59
C PRO A 14 16.29 8.23 2.85
N TRP A 15 15.81 9.14 3.69
CA TRP A 15 15.06 8.79 4.91
C TRP A 15 13.72 8.12 4.59
N SER A 16 13.04 8.49 3.50
CA SER A 16 11.70 8.01 3.15
C SER A 16 11.67 6.50 2.92
N ARG A 17 12.69 5.97 2.22
CA ARG A 17 12.85 4.52 2.00
C ARG A 17 13.07 3.74 3.30
N ARG A 18 13.81 4.34 4.25
CA ARG A 18 14.09 3.72 5.56
C ARG A 18 12.86 3.68 6.45
N VAL A 19 12.02 4.71 6.40
CA VAL A 19 10.85 4.82 7.29
C VAL A 19 9.59 4.20 6.71
N SER A 20 9.46 4.02 5.39
CA SER A 20 8.20 3.60 4.75
C SER A 20 7.58 2.35 5.39
N GLY A 21 8.38 1.28 5.60
CA GLY A 21 7.88 0.05 6.21
C GLY A 21 7.51 0.19 7.69
N ALA A 22 8.30 0.95 8.46
CA ALA A 22 8.05 1.20 9.87
C ALA A 22 6.81 2.10 10.06
N PHE A 23 6.65 3.10 9.21
CA PHE A 23 5.49 3.98 9.17
C PHE A 23 4.21 3.21 8.81
N GLY A 24 4.24 2.38 7.77
CA GLY A 24 3.12 1.49 7.44
C GLY A 24 2.75 0.54 8.59
N ASN A 25 3.74 -0.04 9.28
CA ASN A 25 3.51 -0.86 10.47
C ASN A 25 2.89 -0.06 11.63
N HIS A 26 3.33 1.17 11.84
CA HIS A 26 2.79 2.05 12.87
C HIS A 26 1.32 2.36 12.58
N LEU A 27 1.01 2.79 11.36
CA LEU A 27 -0.36 3.07 10.90
C LEU A 27 -1.29 1.86 11.10
N ALA A 28 -0.86 0.68 10.66
CA ALA A 28 -1.65 -0.54 10.85
C ALA A 28 -1.91 -0.89 12.32
N ARG A 29 -1.05 -0.46 13.25
CA ARG A 29 -1.26 -0.65 14.71
C ARG A 29 -2.23 0.36 15.30
N VAL A 30 -2.17 1.62 14.87
CA VAL A 30 -3.04 2.68 15.40
C VAL A 30 -4.44 2.67 14.78
N GLU A 31 -4.56 2.20 13.54
CA GLU A 31 -5.82 2.10 12.80
C GLU A 31 -6.04 0.65 12.32
N PRO A 32 -6.29 -0.31 13.23
CA PRO A 32 -6.24 -1.75 12.91
C PRO A 32 -7.34 -2.22 11.95
N ALA A 33 -8.40 -1.42 11.75
CA ALA A 33 -9.47 -1.69 10.81
C ALA A 33 -9.18 -1.24 9.37
N LEU A 34 -8.14 -0.40 9.15
CA LEU A 34 -7.84 0.20 7.86
C LEU A 34 -6.63 -0.46 7.20
N ALA A 35 -6.66 -0.50 5.87
CA ALA A 35 -5.49 -0.82 5.06
C ALA A 35 -4.64 0.43 4.85
N HIS A 36 -3.33 0.27 4.73
CA HIS A 36 -2.40 1.40 4.52
C HIS A 36 -1.45 1.13 3.36
N ALA A 37 -1.39 2.07 2.42
CA ALA A 37 -0.37 2.13 1.38
C ALA A 37 0.60 3.28 1.66
N VAL A 38 1.90 3.02 1.60
CA VAL A 38 2.94 4.05 1.64
C VAL A 38 3.70 4.01 0.33
N LEU A 39 3.56 5.07 -0.46
CA LEU A 39 4.27 5.29 -1.71
C LEU A 39 5.48 6.17 -1.41
N THR A 40 6.64 5.85 -1.96
CA THR A 40 7.84 6.68 -1.88
C THR A 40 8.32 6.98 -3.29
N HIS A 41 8.43 8.25 -3.65
CA HIS A 41 9.01 8.65 -4.95
C HIS A 41 10.43 8.09 -5.10
N LYS A 42 10.76 7.61 -6.30
CA LYS A 42 12.10 7.16 -6.64
C LYS A 42 12.80 8.19 -7.54
N ALA A 43 14.11 8.31 -7.39
CA ALA A 43 14.94 9.24 -8.17
C ALA A 43 14.88 8.99 -9.68
N ASN A 44 14.61 7.76 -10.11
CA ASN A 44 14.47 7.38 -11.50
C ASN A 44 13.01 7.42 -12.00
N GLY A 45 12.13 8.14 -11.30
CA GLY A 45 10.70 8.20 -11.59
C GLY A 45 9.90 7.08 -10.93
N GLY A 46 8.58 7.27 -10.84
CA GLY A 46 7.67 6.31 -10.23
C GLY A 46 7.87 6.13 -8.73
N TYR A 47 7.39 4.99 -8.22
CA TYR A 47 7.22 4.77 -6.78
C TYR A 47 7.74 3.40 -6.30
N LEU A 48 8.27 3.37 -5.09
CA LEU A 48 8.30 2.17 -4.26
C LEU A 48 7.00 2.15 -3.44
N VAL A 49 6.30 1.03 -3.42
CA VAL A 49 5.02 0.91 -2.71
C VAL A 49 5.14 -0.15 -1.62
N SER A 50 4.71 0.19 -0.40
CA SER A 50 4.50 -0.75 0.69
C SER A 50 3.02 -0.78 1.07
N VAL A 51 2.44 -1.97 1.18
CA VAL A 51 1.05 -2.18 1.57
C VAL A 51 0.99 -2.97 2.88
N ARG A 52 0.07 -2.54 3.76
CA ARG A 52 -0.38 -3.27 4.95
C ARG A 52 -1.88 -3.47 4.86
N ALA A 53 -2.30 -4.73 4.96
CA ALA A 53 -3.71 -5.05 5.15
C ALA A 53 -4.17 -4.63 6.56
N PRO A 54 -5.48 -4.48 6.79
CA PRO A 54 -6.02 -4.27 8.12
C PRO A 54 -5.53 -5.35 9.10
N ARG A 55 -5.15 -4.97 10.32
CA ARG A 55 -4.78 -5.96 11.35
C ARG A 55 -5.94 -6.85 11.76
N LEU A 56 -7.16 -6.30 11.77
CA LEU A 56 -8.37 -7.05 12.09
C LEU A 56 -8.74 -8.05 10.98
N ASN A 57 -8.20 -7.87 9.76
CA ASN A 57 -8.41 -8.77 8.63
C ASN A 57 -7.17 -8.81 7.74
N PRO A 58 -6.14 -9.58 8.13
CA PRO A 58 -4.78 -9.50 7.57
C PRO A 58 -4.64 -10.24 6.23
N ALA A 59 -5.43 -9.82 5.23
CA ALA A 59 -5.49 -10.41 3.90
C ALA A 59 -5.64 -9.36 2.78
N GLY A 60 -5.27 -9.73 1.56
CA GLY A 60 -5.46 -8.92 0.34
C GLY A 60 -4.28 -8.06 -0.09
N ALA A 61 -3.22 -7.94 0.73
CA ALA A 61 -2.04 -7.14 0.36
C ALA A 61 -1.25 -7.78 -0.79
N ASP A 62 -1.02 -9.09 -0.74
CA ASP A 62 -0.33 -9.84 -1.79
C ASP A 62 -1.15 -9.89 -3.08
N ASP A 63 -2.44 -10.19 -2.99
CA ASP A 63 -3.35 -10.23 -4.14
C ASP A 63 -3.39 -8.89 -4.87
N LEU A 64 -3.40 -7.76 -4.14
CA LEU A 64 -3.28 -6.43 -4.73
C LEU A 64 -1.92 -6.24 -5.41
N CYS A 65 -0.81 -6.47 -4.70
CA CYS A 65 0.51 -6.14 -5.23
C CYS A 65 0.88 -7.00 -6.43
N ARG A 66 0.47 -8.27 -6.49
CA ARG A 66 0.74 -9.17 -7.64
C ARG A 66 0.09 -8.73 -8.96
N GLN A 67 -0.84 -7.76 -8.94
CA GLN A 67 -1.42 -7.15 -10.14
C GLN A 67 -0.46 -6.20 -10.87
N PHE A 68 0.72 -5.95 -10.31
CA PHE A 68 1.75 -5.05 -10.83
C PHE A 68 3.05 -5.82 -11.04
N GLU A 69 3.79 -5.46 -12.09
CA GLU A 69 4.94 -6.22 -12.62
C GLU A 69 5.96 -6.64 -11.55
N THR A 70 6.32 -5.72 -10.65
CA THR A 70 7.34 -5.96 -9.61
C THR A 70 6.76 -6.20 -8.23
N GLY A 71 5.47 -6.56 -8.17
CA GLY A 71 4.73 -6.69 -6.92
C GLY A 71 4.67 -8.11 -6.36
N GLY A 72 4.70 -8.20 -5.04
CA GLY A 72 4.63 -9.47 -4.33
C GLY A 72 4.69 -9.31 -2.81
N GLY A 73 4.55 -10.43 -2.10
CA GLY A 73 4.62 -10.42 -0.64
C GLY A 73 3.74 -11.50 0.00
N ARG A 74 3.23 -11.18 1.20
CA ARG A 74 2.36 -12.03 2.03
C ARG A 74 0.98 -11.38 2.16
N LYS A 75 -0.01 -12.19 2.55
CA LYS A 75 -1.41 -11.77 2.79
C LYS A 75 -1.57 -10.45 3.54
N SER A 76 -0.81 -10.26 4.62
CA SER A 76 -0.92 -9.09 5.50
C SER A 76 -0.01 -7.91 5.11
N ALA A 77 1.01 -8.17 4.30
CA ALA A 77 2.09 -7.25 4.03
C ALA A 77 2.76 -7.57 2.70
N ALA A 78 2.71 -6.62 1.76
CA ALA A 78 3.26 -6.77 0.43
C ALA A 78 3.84 -5.44 -0.07
N GLY A 79 4.44 -5.45 -1.26
CA GLY A 79 4.95 -4.24 -1.87
C GLY A 79 5.19 -4.39 -3.37
N ILE A 80 5.51 -3.26 -4.01
CA ILE A 80 5.85 -3.14 -5.42
C ILE A 80 7.17 -2.39 -5.50
N ASN A 81 8.21 -3.03 -6.04
CA ASN A 81 9.57 -2.45 -6.08
C ASN A 81 9.68 -1.22 -7.01
N HIS A 82 8.85 -1.19 -8.04
CA HIS A 82 8.70 -0.07 -8.96
C HIS A 82 7.28 -0.04 -9.54
N LEU A 83 6.56 1.02 -9.24
CA LEU A 83 5.29 1.38 -9.86
C LEU A 83 5.53 2.60 -10.77
N PRO A 84 5.32 2.49 -12.09
CA PRO A 84 5.39 3.62 -13.00
C PRO A 84 4.40 4.74 -12.62
N GLU A 85 4.71 5.99 -12.96
CA GLU A 85 3.81 7.12 -12.67
C GLU A 85 2.45 6.98 -13.36
N SER A 86 2.44 6.44 -14.57
CA SER A 86 1.22 6.13 -15.34
C SER A 86 0.31 5.12 -14.64
N GLU A 87 0.86 4.27 -13.77
CA GLU A 87 0.12 3.23 -13.05
C GLU A 87 -0.40 3.71 -11.69
N LEU A 88 -0.07 4.93 -11.24
CA LEU A 88 -0.48 5.43 -9.93
C LEU A 88 -2.00 5.43 -9.77
N ALA A 89 -2.72 5.93 -10.77
CA ALA A 89 -4.18 5.98 -10.74
C ALA A 89 -4.80 4.58 -10.66
N ARG A 90 -4.28 3.64 -11.47
CA ARG A 90 -4.69 2.22 -11.45
C ARG A 90 -4.40 1.59 -10.09
N PHE A 91 -3.23 1.84 -9.51
CA PHE A 91 -2.90 1.36 -8.17
C PHE A 91 -3.87 1.85 -7.10
N LEU A 92 -4.17 3.15 -7.07
CA LEU A 92 -5.09 3.72 -6.07
C LEU A 92 -6.51 3.18 -6.22
N ALA A 93 -6.97 2.98 -7.46
CA ALA A 93 -8.26 2.35 -7.74
C ALA A 93 -8.29 0.87 -7.27
N SER A 94 -7.29 0.07 -7.68
CA SER A 94 -7.17 -1.33 -7.25
C SER A 94 -7.03 -1.45 -5.73
N PHE A 95 -6.28 -0.56 -5.08
CA PHE A 95 -6.16 -0.51 -3.62
C PHE A 95 -7.51 -0.23 -2.96
N GLY A 96 -8.26 0.75 -3.48
CA GLY A 96 -9.62 1.03 -3.05
C GLY A 96 -10.50 -0.21 -3.15
N THR A 97 -10.58 -0.84 -4.32
CA THR A 97 -11.38 -2.05 -4.55
C THR A 97 -10.95 -3.23 -3.66
N ALA A 98 -9.65 -3.47 -3.49
CA ALA A 98 -9.14 -4.61 -2.72
C ALA A 98 -9.55 -4.57 -1.25
N PHE A 99 -9.74 -3.37 -0.69
CA PHE A 99 -10.06 -3.18 0.73
C PHE A 99 -11.45 -2.57 0.96
N ASN A 100 -12.19 -2.17 -0.08
CA ASN A 100 -13.57 -1.74 0.05
C ASN A 100 -14.46 -2.96 0.29
N ARG A 101 -14.61 -3.35 1.56
CA ARG A 101 -15.65 -4.28 1.96
C ARG A 101 -16.92 -3.49 2.19
N GLU A 102 -17.85 -3.56 1.23
CA GLU A 102 -19.26 -3.54 1.62
C GLU A 102 -19.48 -4.75 2.53
N ASN A 103 -20.04 -4.52 3.72
CA ASN A 103 -20.37 -5.59 4.65
C ASN A 103 -21.19 -6.65 3.90
N PRO A 104 -20.73 -7.92 3.77
CA PRO A 104 -21.68 -8.98 3.55
C PRO A 104 -22.43 -9.12 4.87
N SER A 105 -23.65 -8.57 4.88
CA SER A 105 -24.71 -8.85 5.85
C SER A 105 -24.86 -10.34 6.12
#